data_AF-A0A535T710-F1
#
_entry.id   AF-A0A535T710-F1
#
_cell.length_a   1.000
_cell.length_b   1.000
_cell.length_c   1.000
_cell.angle_alpha   90.00
_cell.angle_beta   90.00
_cell.angle_gamma   90.00
#
_symmetry.space_group_name_H-M   'P 1'
#
loop_
_entity.id
_entity.type
_entity.pdbx_description
1 polymer ?
#
loop_
_entity_poly.entity_id
_entity_poly.type
_entity_poly.pdbx_seq_one_letter_code
_entity_poly.pdbx_strand_id
1 'polypeptide(L)'
;MRSEDFIALRRYDWNRLEDLMARAGAGHMNALTPAQVLTMSALYRRATADLARAQRDWPGDPVHRYLNGLVARSHGIVYRRGGEIWKRIRRFYVETLPRTYREAWPYLLAAGALMFVPAFISFFVVLANPDAAYSIVDPRLIDRVHHHEL
;
A
#
# COMPACT_ATOMS: atom_id res chain seq x y z
N MET A 1 -6.96 -3.19 -47.89
CA MET A 1 -5.80 -2.38 -47.44
C MET A 1 -4.61 -3.31 -47.38
N ARG A 2 -3.41 -2.91 -47.82
CA ARG A 2 -2.20 -3.73 -47.63
C ARG A 2 -1.65 -3.48 -46.22
N SER A 3 -0.85 -4.41 -45.69
CA SER A 3 -0.26 -4.25 -44.35
C SER A 3 0.65 -3.01 -44.27
N GLU A 4 1.35 -2.67 -45.35
CA GLU A 4 2.20 -1.47 -45.44
C GLU A 4 1.42 -0.16 -45.28
N ASP A 5 0.27 -0.03 -45.93
CA ASP A 5 -0.61 1.16 -45.80
C ASP A 5 -1.10 1.31 -44.35
N PHE A 6 -1.45 0.18 -43.73
CA PHE A 6 -1.93 0.15 -42.35
C PHE A 6 -0.84 0.58 -41.38
N ILE A 7 0.38 0.09 -41.59
CA ILE A 7 1.57 0.48 -40.82
C ILE A 7 1.82 1.98 -40.99
N ALA A 8 1.82 2.50 -42.23
CA ALA A 8 2.07 3.92 -42.48
C ALA A 8 1.07 4.82 -41.74
N LEU A 9 -0.21 4.44 -41.71
CA LEU A 9 -1.27 5.19 -41.05
C LEU A 9 -1.15 5.17 -39.51
N ARG A 10 -0.74 4.04 -38.92
CA ARG A 10 -0.81 3.80 -37.46
C ARG A 10 0.53 3.95 -36.73
N ARG A 11 1.66 3.93 -37.45
CA ARG A 11 3.02 4.03 -36.89
C ARG A 11 3.21 5.25 -35.98
N TYR A 12 2.60 6.39 -36.30
CA TYR A 12 2.68 7.58 -35.46
C TYR A 12 2.10 7.35 -34.05
N ASP A 13 0.90 6.75 -33.99
CA ASP A 13 0.22 6.44 -32.72
C ASP A 13 1.03 5.41 -31.91
N TRP A 14 1.61 4.40 -32.57
CA TRP A 14 2.43 3.37 -31.92
C TRP A 14 3.73 3.95 -31.35
N ASN A 15 4.44 4.78 -32.12
CA ASN A 15 5.65 5.47 -31.66
C ASN A 15 5.36 6.39 -30.47
N ARG A 16 4.22 7.10 -30.49
CA ARG A 16 3.81 7.96 -29.39
C ARG A 16 3.49 7.15 -28.12
N LEU A 17 2.90 5.97 -28.26
CA LEU A 17 2.69 5.05 -27.14
C LEU A 17 4.04 4.58 -26.55
N GLU A 18 5.00 4.22 -27.40
CA GLU A 18 6.34 3.82 -26.96
C GLU A 18 7.09 4.92 -26.21
N ASP A 19 7.05 6.17 -26.69
CA ASP A 19 7.67 7.32 -26.00
C ASP A 19 7.04 7.56 -24.62
N LEU A 20 5.70 7.51 -24.53
CA LEU A 20 5.00 7.65 -23.24
C LEU A 20 5.34 6.51 -22.28
N MET A 21 5.45 5.28 -22.78
CA MET A 21 5.87 4.13 -21.96
C MET A 21 7.31 4.25 -21.48
N ALA A 22 8.23 4.71 -22.33
CA ALA A 22 9.64 4.90 -21.96
C ALA A 22 9.76 5.92 -20.81
N ARG A 23 9.01 7.02 -20.89
CA ARG A 23 8.93 8.02 -19.82
C ARG A 23 8.32 7.43 -18.54
N ALA A 24 7.26 6.63 -18.66
CA ALA A 24 6.61 5.97 -17.52
C ALA A 24 7.51 4.92 -16.82
N GLY A 25 8.32 4.19 -17.60
CA GLY A 25 9.14 3.07 -17.15
C GLY A 25 10.39 3.50 -16.38
N ALA A 26 10.89 4.72 -16.60
CA ALA A 26 12.14 5.24 -16.04
C ALA A 26 12.14 5.54 -14.52
N GLY A 27 11.25 4.90 -13.76
CA GLY A 27 11.29 4.88 -12.29
C GLY A 27 10.96 6.20 -11.59
N HIS A 28 10.62 7.27 -12.31
CA HIS A 28 10.32 8.56 -11.70
C HIS A 28 8.84 8.64 -11.30
N MET A 29 8.60 8.93 -10.02
CA MET A 29 7.28 8.95 -9.36
C MET A 29 6.29 10.00 -9.93
N ASN A 30 6.68 10.76 -10.96
CA ASN A 30 5.88 11.83 -11.60
C ASN A 30 6.21 12.02 -13.10
N ALA A 31 6.67 10.98 -13.81
CA ALA A 31 7.15 11.14 -15.19
C ALA A 31 6.06 11.53 -16.23
N LEU A 32 4.77 11.35 -15.89
CA LEU A 32 3.65 11.64 -16.78
C LEU A 32 2.63 12.53 -16.09
N THR A 33 2.13 13.54 -16.80
CA THR A 33 0.98 14.34 -16.36
C THR A 33 -0.31 13.52 -16.46
N PRO A 34 -1.38 13.88 -15.71
CA PRO A 34 -2.67 13.18 -15.80
C PRO A 34 -3.20 13.10 -17.24
N ALA A 35 -3.06 14.17 -18.01
CA ALA A 35 -3.46 14.20 -19.42
C ALA A 35 -2.65 13.21 -20.29
N GLN A 36 -1.35 13.07 -20.03
CA GLN A 36 -0.50 12.11 -20.72
C GLN A 36 -0.85 10.66 -20.35
N VAL A 37 -1.23 10.40 -19.09
CA VAL A 37 -1.72 9.06 -18.66
C VAL A 37 -3.01 8.68 -19.38
N LEU A 38 -3.95 9.62 -19.50
CA LEU A 38 -5.19 9.41 -20.26
C LEU A 38 -4.91 9.15 -21.74
N THR A 39 -4.00 9.95 -22.32
CA THR A 39 -3.55 9.79 -23.71
C THR A 39 -2.91 8.41 -23.94
N MET A 40 -2.02 7.99 -23.04
CA MET A 40 -1.36 6.69 -23.09
C MET A 40 -2.39 5.55 -23.04
N SER A 41 -3.37 5.63 -22.13
CA SER A 41 -4.45 4.64 -22.02
C SER A 41 -5.31 4.56 -23.29
N ALA A 42 -5.59 5.71 -23.92
CA ALA A 42 -6.32 5.76 -25.18
C ALA A 42 -5.53 5.13 -26.34
N LEU A 43 -4.23 5.42 -26.45
CA LEU A 43 -3.34 4.83 -27.45
C LEU A 43 -3.17 3.32 -27.25
N TYR A 44 -3.07 2.85 -26.00
CA TYR A 44 -3.02 1.43 -25.67
C TYR A 44 -4.26 0.66 -26.17
N ARG A 45 -5.48 1.20 -25.92
CA ARG A 45 -6.72 0.60 -26.42
C ARG A 45 -6.74 0.53 -27.95
N ARG A 46 -6.26 1.59 -28.62
CA ARG A 46 -6.14 1.63 -30.09
C ARG A 46 -5.15 0.58 -30.60
N ALA A 47 -3.98 0.46 -29.98
CA ALA A 47 -2.97 -0.54 -30.33
C ALA A 47 -3.49 -1.98 -30.12
N THR A 48 -4.32 -2.21 -29.10
CA THR A 48 -4.97 -3.51 -28.87
C THR A 48 -5.98 -3.85 -29.98
N ALA A 49 -6.76 -2.85 -30.43
CA ALA A 49 -7.65 -3.03 -31.58
C ALA A 49 -6.87 -3.26 -32.89
N ASP A 50 -5.74 -2.58 -33.06
CA ASP A 50 -4.84 -2.78 -34.19
C ASP A 50 -4.23 -4.18 -34.19
N LEU A 51 -3.86 -4.70 -33.01
CA LEU A 51 -3.38 -6.07 -32.86
C LEU A 51 -4.45 -7.08 -33.28
N ALA A 52 -5.69 -6.91 -32.83
CA ALA A 52 -6.79 -7.79 -33.23
C ALA A 52 -7.04 -7.77 -34.75
N ARG A 53 -6.93 -6.59 -35.38
CA ARG A 53 -7.02 -6.45 -36.84
C ARG A 53 -5.85 -7.13 -37.55
N ALA A 54 -4.61 -6.90 -37.08
CA ALA A 54 -3.42 -7.52 -37.65
C ALA A 54 -3.44 -9.04 -37.51
N GLN A 55 -3.95 -9.57 -36.41
CA GLN A 55 -4.11 -11.01 -36.19
C GLN A 55 -5.14 -11.63 -37.14
N ARG A 56 -6.23 -10.90 -37.46
CA ARG A 56 -7.26 -11.37 -38.39
C ARG A 56 -6.82 -11.29 -39.86
N ASP A 57 -6.23 -10.17 -40.25
CA ASP A 57 -5.99 -9.86 -41.66
C ASP A 57 -4.58 -10.29 -42.11
N TRP A 58 -3.58 -10.29 -41.19
CA TRP A 58 -2.16 -10.57 -41.49
C TRP A 58 -1.43 -11.36 -40.38
N PRO A 59 -1.88 -12.58 -40.01
CA PRO A 59 -1.31 -13.34 -38.89
C PRO A 59 0.19 -13.70 -39.03
N GLY A 60 0.70 -13.83 -40.25
CA GLY A 60 2.10 -14.15 -40.54
C GLY A 60 3.04 -12.94 -40.68
N ASP A 61 2.48 -11.72 -40.75
CA ASP A 61 3.23 -10.50 -41.03
C ASP A 61 4.00 -10.02 -39.77
N PRO A 62 5.22 -9.48 -39.91
CA PRO A 62 5.96 -8.85 -38.82
C PRO A 62 5.15 -7.85 -37.96
N VAL A 63 4.17 -7.15 -38.55
CA VAL A 63 3.33 -6.17 -37.84
C VAL A 63 2.55 -6.79 -36.68
N HIS A 64 2.06 -8.03 -36.85
CA HIS A 64 1.34 -8.75 -35.80
C HIS A 64 2.25 -9.01 -34.60
N ARG A 65 3.48 -9.50 -34.83
CA ARG A 65 4.48 -9.74 -33.78
C ARG A 65 4.89 -8.45 -33.06
N TYR A 66 5.10 -7.38 -33.82
CA TYR A 66 5.42 -6.06 -33.27
C TYR A 66 4.32 -5.56 -32.33
N LEU A 67 3.06 -5.57 -32.78
CA LEU A 67 1.92 -5.12 -31.99
C LEU A 67 1.69 -5.97 -30.75
N ASN A 68 1.90 -7.28 -30.84
CA ASN A 68 1.78 -8.18 -29.71
C ASN A 68 2.80 -7.81 -28.61
N GLY A 69 4.07 -7.60 -28.99
CA GLY A 69 5.11 -7.16 -28.06
C GLY A 69 4.86 -5.76 -27.49
N LEU A 70 4.31 -4.85 -28.29
CA LEU A 70 3.92 -3.51 -27.85
C LEU A 70 2.85 -3.58 -26.75
N VAL A 71 1.73 -4.24 -27.03
CA VAL A 71 0.58 -4.39 -26.11
C VAL A 71 0.99 -5.09 -24.81
N ALA A 72 1.78 -6.17 -24.90
CA ALA A 72 2.24 -6.91 -23.73
C ALA A 72 3.08 -6.02 -22.79
N ARG A 73 4.02 -5.24 -23.34
CA ARG A 73 4.83 -4.29 -22.55
C ARG A 73 3.98 -3.16 -21.96
N SER A 74 3.04 -2.62 -22.74
CA SER A 74 2.15 -1.55 -22.27
C SER A 74 1.26 -1.95 -21.12
N HIS A 75 0.78 -3.20 -21.11
CA HIS A 75 -0.18 -3.68 -20.10
C HIS A 75 0.37 -3.53 -18.68
N GLY A 76 1.63 -3.94 -18.47
CA GLY A 76 2.30 -3.85 -17.17
C GLY A 76 2.51 -2.42 -16.68
N ILE A 77 2.54 -1.43 -17.58
CA ILE A 77 2.71 0.00 -17.25
C ILE A 77 1.36 0.67 -17.00
N VAL A 78 0.39 0.46 -17.89
CA VAL A 78 -0.96 1.06 -17.80
C VAL A 78 -1.70 0.59 -16.54
N TYR A 79 -1.57 -0.69 -16.20
CA TYR A 79 -2.22 -1.27 -15.03
C TYR A 79 -1.33 -1.31 -13.78
N ARG A 80 -0.09 -0.80 -13.84
CA ARG A 80 0.75 -0.67 -12.63
C ARG A 80 0.11 0.32 -11.68
N ARG A 81 -0.45 -0.19 -10.58
CA ARG A 81 -1.04 0.56 -9.47
C ARG A 81 0.07 1.20 -8.60
N GLY A 82 1.00 1.95 -9.23
CA GLY A 82 2.32 2.26 -8.68
C GLY A 82 2.60 3.72 -8.33
N GLY A 83 1.59 4.53 -8.00
CA GLY A 83 1.77 5.95 -7.65
C GLY A 83 1.40 6.35 -6.23
N GLU A 84 0.53 5.59 -5.55
CA GLU A 84 -0.10 6.06 -4.31
C GLU A 84 0.37 5.30 -3.06
N ILE A 85 1.20 4.26 -3.15
CA ILE A 85 1.59 3.46 -1.97
C ILE A 85 2.35 4.33 -0.96
N TRP A 86 3.41 5.01 -1.38
CA TRP A 86 4.22 5.85 -0.47
C TRP A 86 3.44 7.05 0.08
N LYS A 87 2.59 7.66 -0.75
CA LYS A 87 1.72 8.76 -0.33
C LYS A 87 0.66 8.28 0.67
N ARG A 88 0.10 7.08 0.48
CA ARG A 88 -0.86 6.44 1.38
C ARG A 88 -0.19 6.03 2.70
N ILE A 89 1.03 5.51 2.66
CA ILE A 89 1.84 5.23 3.86
C ILE A 89 2.07 6.52 4.64
N ARG A 90 2.55 7.59 3.98
CA ARG A 90 2.77 8.89 4.63
C ARG A 90 1.48 9.43 5.25
N ARG A 91 0.37 9.39 4.51
CA ARG A 91 -0.95 9.82 5.02
C ARG A 91 -1.38 9.00 6.24
N PHE A 92 -1.18 7.70 6.20
CA PHE A 92 -1.52 6.82 7.32
C PHE A 92 -0.76 7.20 8.60
N TYR A 93 0.55 7.38 8.51
CA TYR A 93 1.37 7.72 9.67
C TYR A 93 1.19 9.17 10.15
N VAL A 94 0.95 10.12 9.25
CA VAL A 94 0.87 11.56 9.60
C VAL A 94 -0.55 11.99 10.00
N GLU A 95 -1.59 11.40 9.41
CA GLU A 95 -2.98 11.84 9.61
C GLU A 95 -3.80 10.78 10.33
N THR A 96 -3.85 9.55 9.78
CA THR A 96 -4.79 8.53 10.26
C THR A 96 -4.42 8.03 11.65
N LEU A 97 -3.18 7.61 11.85
CA LEU A 97 -2.70 7.04 13.11
C LEU A 97 -2.81 8.02 14.29
N PRO A 98 -2.30 9.27 14.22
CA PRO A 98 -2.43 10.21 15.34
C PRO A 98 -3.87 10.61 15.61
N ARG A 99 -4.72 10.72 14.58
CA ARG A 99 -6.15 10.99 14.76
C ARG A 99 -6.84 9.85 15.52
N THR A 100 -6.64 8.60 15.10
CA THR A 100 -7.22 7.44 15.78
C THR A 100 -6.74 7.33 17.24
N TYR A 101 -5.46 7.60 17.50
CA TYR A 101 -4.96 7.63 18.88
C TYR A 101 -5.63 8.72 19.73
N ARG A 102 -5.81 9.93 19.17
CA ARG A 102 -6.52 11.05 19.83
C ARG A 102 -8.01 10.82 20.01
N GLU A 103 -8.62 9.92 19.26
CA GLU A 103 -10.02 9.52 19.47
C GLU A 103 -10.11 8.41 20.53
N ALA A 104 -9.10 7.52 20.61
CA ALA A 104 -9.09 6.37 21.51
C ALA A 104 -8.45 6.63 22.89
N TRP A 105 -7.83 7.78 23.13
CA TRP A 105 -7.15 8.09 24.41
C TRP A 105 -8.02 7.89 25.68
N PRO A 106 -9.35 8.14 25.71
CA PRO A 106 -10.12 7.94 26.93
C PRO A 106 -10.21 6.46 27.31
N TYR A 107 -10.25 5.56 26.32
CA TYR A 107 -10.24 4.11 26.56
C TYR A 107 -8.89 3.62 27.06
N LEU A 108 -7.79 4.17 26.51
CA LEU A 108 -6.44 3.89 26.99
C LEU A 108 -6.26 4.33 28.44
N LEU A 109 -6.76 5.51 28.79
CA LEU A 109 -6.74 5.98 30.18
C LEU A 109 -7.65 5.18 31.09
N ALA A 110 -8.85 4.80 30.65
CA ALA A 110 -9.75 3.98 31.44
C ALA A 110 -9.12 2.61 31.75
N ALA A 111 -8.53 1.96 30.75
CA ALA A 111 -7.82 0.69 30.93
C ALA A 111 -6.59 0.85 31.85
N GLY A 112 -5.81 1.90 31.64
CA GLY A 112 -4.68 2.23 32.50
C GLY A 112 -5.10 2.49 33.95
N ALA A 113 -6.17 3.25 34.16
CA ALA A 113 -6.70 3.53 35.49
C ALA A 113 -7.20 2.23 36.17
N LEU A 114 -7.98 1.41 35.47
CA LEU A 114 -8.46 0.12 35.99
C LEU A 114 -7.33 -0.83 36.39
N MET A 115 -6.18 -0.77 35.70
CA MET A 115 -5.02 -1.59 36.03
C MET A 115 -4.17 -0.98 37.16
N PHE A 116 -3.81 0.29 37.04
CA PHE A 116 -2.82 0.92 37.91
C PHE A 116 -3.39 1.49 39.21
N VAL A 117 -4.62 2.00 39.21
CA VAL A 117 -5.24 2.56 40.42
C VAL A 117 -5.30 1.54 41.56
N PRO A 118 -5.89 0.33 41.38
CA PRO A 118 -5.90 -0.66 42.44
C PRO A 118 -4.49 -1.13 42.80
N ALA A 119 -3.57 -1.27 41.83
CA ALA A 119 -2.18 -1.65 42.09
C ALA A 119 -1.48 -0.65 43.01
N PHE A 120 -1.61 0.65 42.74
CA PHE A 120 -1.05 1.69 43.60
C PHE A 120 -1.73 1.75 44.96
N ILE A 121 -3.05 1.63 45.03
CA ILE A 121 -3.79 1.58 46.30
C ILE A 121 -3.26 0.42 47.16
N SER A 122 -3.20 -0.80 46.61
CA SER A 122 -2.67 -1.97 47.32
C SER A 122 -1.22 -1.77 47.75
N PHE A 123 -0.37 -1.23 46.89
CA PHE A 123 1.03 -0.94 47.22
C PHE A 123 1.16 0.03 48.41
N PHE A 124 0.45 1.17 48.37
CA PHE A 124 0.53 2.15 49.46
C PHE A 124 -0.13 1.67 50.75
N VAL A 125 -1.22 0.90 50.66
CA VAL A 125 -1.89 0.30 51.84
C VAL A 125 -0.96 -0.67 52.56
N VAL A 126 -0.29 -1.57 51.83
CA VAL A 126 0.68 -2.51 52.40
C VAL A 126 1.91 -1.79 52.94
N LEU A 127 2.37 -0.73 52.27
CA LEU A 127 3.51 0.06 52.73
C LEU A 127 3.22 0.78 54.06
N ALA A 128 2.00 1.30 54.24
CA ALA A 128 1.61 2.00 55.46
C ALA A 128 1.25 1.05 56.61
N ASN A 129 0.63 -0.11 56.30
CA ASN A 129 0.24 -1.13 57.27
C ASN A 129 0.67 -2.51 56.75
N PRO A 130 1.84 -3.03 57.18
CA PRO A 130 2.36 -4.32 56.73
C PRO A 130 1.38 -5.49 56.98
N ASP A 131 0.59 -5.41 58.05
CA ASP A 131 -0.41 -6.42 58.40
C ASP A 131 -1.58 -6.49 57.40
N ALA A 132 -1.80 -5.45 56.59
CA ALA A 132 -2.80 -5.45 55.52
C ALA A 132 -2.43 -6.39 54.36
N ALA A 133 -1.19 -6.86 54.27
CA ALA A 133 -0.80 -7.88 53.30
C ALA A 133 -1.53 -9.21 53.55
N TYR A 134 -1.74 -9.60 54.81
CA TYR A 134 -2.35 -10.88 55.21
C TYR A 134 -3.86 -10.99 54.90
N SER A 135 -4.54 -9.86 54.62
CA SER A 135 -5.95 -9.85 54.22
C SER A 135 -6.15 -9.90 52.70
N ILE A 136 -5.09 -9.64 51.92
CA ILE A 136 -5.13 -9.53 50.46
C ILE A 136 -4.41 -10.71 49.79
N VAL A 137 -3.38 -11.26 50.43
CA VAL A 137 -2.50 -12.30 49.88
C VAL A 137 -2.51 -13.55 50.77
N ASP A 138 -2.45 -14.73 50.15
CA ASP A 138 -2.38 -16.01 50.88
C ASP A 138 -1.17 -16.00 51.85
N PRO A 139 -1.36 -16.38 53.13
CA PRO A 139 -0.29 -16.35 54.13
C PRO A 139 0.98 -17.09 53.72
N ARG A 140 0.87 -18.13 52.87
CA ARG A 140 2.01 -18.93 52.39
C ARG A 140 2.92 -18.21 51.39
N LEU A 141 2.45 -17.12 50.78
CA LEU A 141 3.25 -16.26 49.90
C LEU A 141 4.00 -15.21 50.71
N ILE A 142 3.35 -14.65 51.74
CA ILE A 142 3.94 -13.66 52.64
C ILE A 142 5.10 -14.28 53.42
N ASP A 143 4.92 -15.50 53.90
CA ASP A 143 5.94 -16.25 54.63
C ASP A 143 7.21 -16.48 53.78
N ARG A 144 7.05 -16.82 52.50
CA ARG A 144 8.19 -16.99 51.56
C ARG A 144 8.93 -15.69 51.26
N VAL A 145 8.22 -14.55 51.17
CA VAL A 145 8.87 -13.23 51.02
C VAL A 145 9.72 -12.90 52.25
N HIS A 146 9.17 -13.11 53.46
CA HIS A 146 9.90 -12.84 54.70
C HIS A 146 11.15 -13.72 54.85
N HIS A 147 11.03 -15.00 54.47
CA HIS A 147 12.15 -15.95 54.50
C HIS A 147 13.10 -15.83 53.30
N HIS A 148 12.91 -14.83 52.42
CA HIS A 148 13.73 -14.60 51.21
C HIS A 148 13.84 -15.84 50.30
N GLU A 149 12.76 -16.62 50.21
CA GLU A 149 12.69 -17.83 49.36
C GLU A 149 12.04 -17.55 47.98
N LEU A 150 12.11 -16.30 47.52
CA LEU A 150 11.65 -15.84 46.20
C LEU A 150 12.82 -15.30 45.37
#